data_AF-A0AAW9WBC9-F1
#
_entry.id   AF-A0AAW9WBC9-F1
#
_cell.length_a   1.000
_cell.length_b   1.000
_cell.length_c   1.000
_cell.angle_alpha   90.00
_cell.angle_beta   90.00
_cell.angle_gamma   90.00
#
_symmetry.space_group_name_H-M   'P 1'
#
loop_
_entity.id
_entity.type
_entity.pdbx_description
1 polymer ?
#
loop_
_entity_poly.entity_id
_entity_poly.type
_entity_poly.pdbx_seq_one_letter_code
_entity_poly.pdbx_strand_id
1 'polypeptide(L)'
;WDTAVDELVILGDHVTTDSGTGIVHTAPGFGEDDYNVGIANGLEVAVTVDERGIMMANAGPEFEGQFYDKVVPTVIEKRGNLLLAQEE
;
A
#
# COMPACT_ATOMS: atom_id res chain seq x y z
N TRP A 1 11.78 0.04 -5.03
CA TRP A 1 11.57 1.23 -4.20
C TRP A 1 12.09 2.40 -5.01
N ASP A 2 11.29 3.45 -5.14
CA ASP A 2 11.59 4.52 -6.08
C ASP A 2 12.55 5.52 -5.44
N THR A 3 13.83 5.48 -5.84
CA THR A 3 14.85 6.42 -5.37
C THR A 3 14.58 7.87 -5.78
N ALA A 4 13.60 8.12 -6.65
CA ALA A 4 13.20 9.45 -7.09
C ALA A 4 12.15 10.10 -6.17
N VAL A 5 11.67 9.41 -5.13
CA VAL A 5 10.63 9.91 -4.22
C VAL A 5 11.12 9.91 -2.79
N ASP A 6 10.93 11.04 -2.10
CA ASP A 6 11.11 11.12 -0.65
C ASP A 6 9.88 10.52 0.05
N GLU A 7 10.08 9.54 0.93
CA GLU A 7 8.97 8.96 1.69
C GLU A 7 8.61 9.82 2.91
N LEU A 8 7.33 10.16 3.03
CA LEU A 8 6.80 10.84 4.20
C LEU A 8 6.59 9.83 5.33
N VAL A 9 7.22 10.08 6.47
CA VAL A 9 7.00 9.33 7.71
C VAL A 9 6.11 10.14 8.64
N ILE A 10 5.01 9.53 9.08
CA ILE A 10 4.03 10.13 10.01
C ILE A 10 3.91 9.27 11.27
N LEU A 11 3.49 9.88 12.37
CA LEU A 11 3.21 9.16 13.61
C LEU A 11 1.77 8.63 13.56
N GLY A 12 1.59 7.34 13.87
CA GLY A 12 0.28 6.70 14.00
C GLY A 12 0.18 5.95 15.33
N ASP A 13 -0.82 6.28 16.15
CA ASP A 13 -0.99 5.69 17.48
C ASP A 13 -1.35 4.18 17.44
N HIS A 14 -1.82 3.69 16.30
CA HIS A 14 -2.12 2.27 16.08
C HIS A 14 -0.87 1.42 15.82
N VAL A 15 0.29 2.05 15.59
CA VAL A 15 1.55 1.34 15.30
C VAL A 15 2.22 0.90 16.59
N THR A 16 2.45 -0.41 16.72
CA THR A 16 3.18 -0.99 17.85
C THR A 16 4.50 -1.61 17.39
N THR A 17 5.35 -1.97 18.35
CA THR A 17 6.62 -2.68 18.09
C THR A 17 6.54 -4.17 18.44
N ASP A 18 5.34 -4.68 18.68
CA ASP A 18 5.13 -6.06 19.16
C ASP A 18 5.23 -7.09 18.02
N SER A 19 4.98 -6.67 16.77
CA SER A 19 5.13 -7.48 15.56
C SER A 19 5.61 -6.63 14.38
N GLY A 20 6.24 -7.29 13.39
CA GLY A 20 6.81 -6.61 12.23
C GLY A 20 8.00 -5.72 12.57
N THR A 21 8.13 -4.58 11.89
CA THR A 21 9.27 -3.66 12.00
C THR A 21 8.98 -2.41 12.84
N GLY A 22 7.74 -2.22 13.29
CA GLY A 22 7.26 -0.94 13.84
C GLY A 22 7.12 0.18 12.79
N ILE A 23 7.21 -0.15 11.49
CA ILE A 23 6.96 0.76 10.37
C ILE A 23 5.84 0.16 9.53
N VAL A 24 4.72 0.87 9.41
CA VAL A 24 3.52 0.40 8.73
C VAL A 24 3.28 1.22 7.47
N HIS A 25 2.96 0.56 6.37
CA HIS A 25 2.51 1.22 5.15
C HIS A 25 1.09 1.75 5.32
N THR A 26 0.85 3.02 4.94
CA THR A 26 -0.45 3.66 5.06
C THR A 26 -1.17 3.75 3.71
N ALA A 27 -2.39 3.21 3.63
CA ALA A 27 -3.24 3.26 2.44
C ALA A 27 -4.66 3.77 2.79
N PRO A 28 -4.90 5.11 2.78
CA PRO A 28 -6.15 5.71 3.29
C PRO A 28 -7.44 5.22 2.62
N GLY A 29 -7.35 4.68 1.40
CA GLY A 29 -8.50 4.10 0.68
C GLY A 29 -8.90 2.69 1.12
N PHE A 30 -8.15 2.04 2.02
CA PHE A 30 -8.26 0.60 2.26
C PHE A 30 -8.30 0.18 3.74
N GLY A 31 -8.17 1.11 4.69
CA GLY A 31 -8.21 0.82 6.13
C GLY A 31 -8.67 2.02 6.95
N GLU A 32 -9.36 1.77 8.06
CA GLU A 32 -9.88 2.83 8.95
C GLU A 32 -8.75 3.62 9.63
N ASP A 33 -7.76 2.91 10.19
CA ASP A 33 -6.60 3.54 10.83
C ASP A 33 -5.78 4.37 9.83
N ASP A 34 -5.60 3.83 8.62
CA ASP A 34 -4.94 4.52 7.51
C ASP A 34 -5.70 5.77 7.06
N TYR A 35 -7.03 5.68 7.00
CA TYR A 35 -7.88 6.81 6.68
C TYR A 35 -7.74 7.91 7.73
N ASN A 36 -7.85 7.57 9.02
CA ASN A 36 -7.78 8.52 10.11
C ASN A 36 -6.42 9.24 10.17
N VAL A 37 -5.31 8.49 10.10
CA VAL A 37 -3.97 9.08 10.12
C VAL A 37 -3.66 9.84 8.82
N GLY A 38 -4.13 9.34 7.68
CA GLY A 38 -3.94 9.97 6.38
C GLY A 38 -4.65 11.32 6.27
N ILE A 39 -5.93 11.39 6.66
CA ILE A 39 -6.69 12.64 6.65
C ILE A 39 -6.08 13.67 7.61
N ALA A 40 -5.66 13.25 8.80
CA ALA A 40 -5.03 14.13 9.78
C ALA A 40 -3.72 14.76 9.26
N ASN A 41 -3.03 14.07 8.34
CA ASN A 41 -1.77 14.51 7.73
C ASN A 41 -1.94 15.04 6.30
N GLY A 42 -3.18 15.21 5.81
CA GLY A 42 -3.47 15.77 4.49
C GLY A 42 -3.14 14.85 3.31
N LEU A 43 -3.14 13.53 3.51
CA LEU A 43 -2.97 12.56 2.44
C LEU A 43 -4.23 12.43 1.59
N GLU A 44 -4.03 12.18 0.29
CA GLU A 44 -5.12 11.84 -0.63
C GLU A 44 -5.66 10.44 -0.32
N VAL A 45 -6.98 10.29 -0.41
CA VAL A 45 -7.65 8.98 -0.34
C VAL A 45 -7.65 8.36 -1.74
N ALA A 46 -6.53 7.76 -2.10
CA ALA A 46 -6.38 7.08 -3.38
C ALA A 46 -6.97 5.65 -3.33
N VAL A 47 -7.77 5.32 -4.33
CA VAL A 47 -8.31 3.97 -4.55
C VAL A 47 -7.96 3.54 -5.98
N THR A 48 -7.33 2.38 -6.11
CA THR A 48 -6.85 1.85 -7.40
C THR A 48 -7.65 0.66 -7.91
N VAL A 49 -8.72 0.27 -7.21
CA VAL A 49 -9.56 -0.90 -7.50
C VAL A 49 -11.03 -0.50 -7.49
N ASP A 50 -11.81 -1.02 -8.42
CA ASP A 50 -13.25 -0.77 -8.47
C ASP A 50 -14.04 -1.68 -7.51
N GLU A 51 -15.36 -1.49 -7.47
CA GLU A 51 -16.29 -2.27 -6.64
C GLU A 51 -16.34 -3.77 -6.97
N ARG A 52 -15.76 -4.19 -8.10
CA ARG A 52 -15.68 -5.58 -8.54
C ARG A 52 -14.32 -6.21 -8.22
N GLY A 53 -13.40 -5.46 -7.61
CA GLY A 53 -12.04 -5.91 -7.35
C GLY A 53 -11.13 -5.82 -8.57
N ILE A 54 -11.49 -5.06 -9.60
CA ILE A 54 -10.69 -4.86 -10.81
C ILE A 54 -9.83 -3.60 -10.69
N MET A 55 -8.54 -3.74 -10.96
CA MET A 55 -7.60 -2.63 -10.94
C MET A 55 -7.96 -1.60 -12.03
N MET A 56 -8.10 -0.34 -11.63
CA MET A 56 -8.44 0.77 -12.51
C MET A 56 -7.19 1.33 -13.22
N ALA A 57 -7.37 2.22 -14.20
CA ALA A 57 -6.27 2.82 -14.95
C ALA A 57 -5.20 3.52 -14.08
N ASN A 58 -5.61 4.12 -12.95
CA ASN A 58 -4.69 4.76 -12.00
C ASN A 58 -3.81 3.77 -11.21
N ALA A 59 -4.08 2.47 -11.28
CA ALA A 59 -3.15 1.45 -10.78
C ALA A 59 -1.88 1.37 -11.64
N GLY A 60 -1.96 1.78 -12.92
CA GLY A 60 -0.89 1.68 -13.90
C GLY A 60 -1.14 0.59 -14.94
N PRO A 61 -0.52 0.71 -16.14
CA PRO A 61 -0.84 -0.12 -17.31
C PRO A 61 -0.52 -1.60 -17.13
N GLU A 62 0.37 -1.94 -16.19
CA GLU A 62 0.74 -3.33 -15.89
C GLU A 62 -0.27 -4.04 -14.99
N PHE A 63 -1.21 -3.30 -14.38
CA PHE A 63 -2.19 -3.83 -13.45
C PHE A 63 -3.63 -3.64 -13.92
N GLU A 64 -3.90 -2.58 -14.70
CA GLU A 64 -5.23 -2.24 -15.21
C GLU A 64 -5.99 -3.44 -15.79
N GLY A 65 -7.26 -3.58 -15.38
CA GLY A 65 -8.15 -4.64 -15.86
C GLY A 65 -7.98 -6.01 -15.20
N GLN A 66 -6.99 -6.18 -14.32
CA GLN A 66 -6.78 -7.44 -13.59
C GLN A 66 -7.52 -7.44 -12.26
N PHE A 67 -7.90 -8.62 -11.77
CA PHE A 67 -8.42 -8.77 -10.40
C PHE A 67 -7.29 -8.58 -9.39
N TYR A 68 -7.53 -7.85 -8.29
CA TYR A 68 -6.47 -7.41 -7.36
C TYR A 68 -5.59 -8.55 -6.83
N ASP A 69 -6.16 -9.73 -6.58
CA ASP A 69 -5.40 -10.90 -6.09
C ASP A 69 -4.43 -11.44 -7.17
N LYS A 70 -4.76 -11.28 -8.45
CA LYS A 70 -3.92 -11.73 -9.57
C LYS A 70 -2.69 -10.85 -9.79
N VAL A 71 -2.66 -9.64 -9.26
CA VAL A 71 -1.49 -8.76 -9.40
C VAL A 71 -0.44 -8.99 -8.32
N VAL A 72 -0.77 -9.69 -7.23
CA VAL A 72 0.13 -9.93 -6.09
C VAL A 72 1.45 -10.60 -6.52
N PRO A 73 1.46 -11.67 -7.35
CA PRO A 73 2.71 -12.29 -7.82
C PRO A 73 3.59 -11.32 -8.60
N THR A 74 2.99 -10.47 -9.46
CA THR A 74 3.71 -9.45 -10.23
C THR A 74 4.33 -8.39 -9.32
N VAL A 75 3.62 -7.97 -8.28
CA VAL A 75 4.16 -7.03 -7.28
C VAL A 75 5.34 -7.66 -6.53
N ILE A 76 5.22 -8.92 -6.10
CA ILE A 76 6.31 -9.64 -5.41
C ILE A 76 7.54 -9.76 -6.32
N GLU A 77 7.36 -10.17 -7.58
CA GLU A 77 8.44 -10.26 -8.55
C GLU A 77 9.16 -8.91 -8.73
N LYS A 78 8.39 -7.82 -8.87
CA LYS A 78 8.94 -6.46 -9.00
C LYS A 78 9.67 -5.97 -7.77
N ARG A 79 9.26 -6.37 -6.56
CA ARG A 79 9.99 -6.04 -5.34
C ARG A 79 11.37 -6.70 -5.31
N GLY A 80 11.54 -7.84 -5.99
CA GLY A 80 12.81 -8.54 -6.06
C GLY A 80 13.38 -8.81 -4.67
N ASN A 81 14.61 -8.34 -4.41
CA ASN A 81 15.30 -8.51 -3.14
C ASN A 81 14.87 -7.53 -2.02
N LEU A 82 13.83 -6.71 -2.25
CA LEU A 82 13.29 -5.77 -1.26
C LEU A 82 12.21 -6.39 -0.35
N LEU A 83 11.77 -7.62 -0.65
CA LEU A 83 10.94 -8.40 0.27
C LEU A 83 11.84 -9.06 1.31
N LEU A 84 11.85 -8.52 2.53
CA LEU A 84 12.74 -8.98 3.59
C LEU A 84 12.20 -10.22 4.33
N ALA A 85 10.89 -10.29 4.54
CA ALA A 85 10.21 -11.37 5.24
C ALA A 85 8.74 -11.47 4.80
N GLN A 86 8.16 -12.65 4.96
CA GLN A 86 6.73 -12.93 4.76
C GLN A 86 6.28 -13.87 5.87
N GLU A 87 5.14 -13.59 6.48
CA GLU A 87 4.46 -14.45 7.45
C GLU A 87 3.29 -15.17 6.75
N GLU A 88 2.93 -16.37 7.22
CA GLU A 88 1.80 -17.17 6.71
C GLU A 88 0.45 -16.73 7.28
#